data_AF-A0A843BG05-F1
#
_entry.id   AF-A0A843BG05-F1
#
_cell.length_a   1.000
_cell.length_b   1.000
_cell.length_c   1.000
_cell.angle_alpha   90.00
_cell.angle_beta   90.00
_cell.angle_gamma   90.00
#
_symmetry.space_group_name_H-M   'P 1'
#
loop_
_entity.id
_entity.type
_entity.pdbx_description
1 polymer ?
#
loop_
_entity_poly.entity_id
_entity_poly.type
_entity_poly.pdbx_seq_one_letter_code
_entity_poly.pdbx_strand_id
1 'polypeptide(L)'
;MRYAMPMMLLLAIPCAAYADLDIASTSRVYASGQPLVVFGQAEPGEDIIIRMTGPDGTITKFDQITTNPDGSFQYTVLVWPEATVSFPYGTYTIEILSAEQGGLSRTLDVRFAQTAELVETPVSRTINMLIFAPETSAVNNTLRVFVQTTSDGLLVGNDPGQLLGTTHVHLPDGTVHDISDSFNTLHQGLFYADYVPRTEGTYVFHAVAFSQGTISHGSAATTVLSQDIGGISDQIILLNEVLAATSAELDGLKAEVAEFKDTLQQASGNINASVGSMSASVTNIEGASSQLNSLFFPVMAIMGVLVATQIAILARSRH
;
A
#
# COMPACT_ATOMS: atom_id res chain seq x y z
N MET A 1 30.08 15.40 -98.94
CA MET A 1 30.08 15.71 -97.49
C MET A 1 28.66 15.43 -96.99
N ARG A 2 28.49 14.32 -96.27
CA ARG A 2 27.19 13.78 -95.84
C ARG A 2 26.75 14.51 -94.57
N TYR A 3 25.61 15.20 -94.59
CA TYR A 3 25.00 15.72 -93.37
C TYR A 3 24.12 14.64 -92.75
N ALA A 4 24.52 14.17 -91.58
CA ALA A 4 23.77 13.25 -90.74
C ALA A 4 22.65 14.02 -90.02
N MET A 5 21.43 13.51 -90.13
CA MET A 5 20.24 13.99 -89.43
C MET A 5 20.22 13.35 -88.04
N PRO A 6 20.17 14.11 -86.93
CA PRO A 6 20.06 13.50 -85.61
C PRO A 6 18.61 13.05 -85.39
N MET A 7 18.40 11.75 -85.33
CA MET A 7 17.16 11.13 -84.88
C MET A 7 17.09 11.23 -83.36
N MET A 8 16.25 12.13 -82.86
CA MET A 8 15.99 12.29 -81.43
C MET A 8 14.99 11.22 -80.98
N LEU A 9 15.48 10.25 -80.22
CA LEU A 9 14.70 9.19 -79.59
C LEU A 9 13.91 9.79 -78.42
N LEU A 10 12.59 9.88 -78.55
CA LEU A 10 11.69 10.28 -77.46
C LEU A 10 11.55 9.07 -76.52
N LEU A 11 12.25 9.08 -75.39
CA LEU A 11 12.05 8.12 -74.31
C LEU A 11 10.71 8.46 -73.62
N ALA A 12 9.66 7.72 -73.94
CA ALA A 12 8.45 7.72 -73.13
C ALA A 12 8.74 6.91 -71.86
N ILE A 13 9.10 7.61 -70.78
CA ILE A 13 9.11 7.01 -69.43
C ILE A 13 7.63 6.83 -69.07
N PRO A 14 7.12 5.61 -68.84
CA PRO A 14 5.80 5.46 -68.26
C PRO A 14 5.84 6.10 -66.87
N CYS A 15 5.15 7.24 -66.73
CA CYS A 15 4.82 7.79 -65.43
C CYS A 15 3.76 6.85 -64.85
N ALA A 16 4.19 5.85 -64.08
CA ALA A 16 3.28 5.13 -63.20
C ALA A 16 2.80 6.15 -62.16
N ALA A 17 1.64 6.75 -62.40
CA ALA A 17 0.93 7.48 -61.38
C ALA A 17 0.44 6.44 -60.37
N TYR A 18 1.21 6.26 -59.30
CA TYR A 18 0.78 5.46 -58.16
C TYR A 18 -0.48 6.11 -57.58
N ALA A 19 -1.57 5.34 -57.51
CA ALA A 19 -2.77 5.79 -56.82
C ALA A 19 -2.44 5.91 -55.33
N ASP A 20 -2.75 7.06 -54.74
CA ASP A 20 -2.54 7.32 -53.32
C ASP A 20 -3.58 6.50 -52.53
N LEU A 21 -3.12 5.66 -51.59
CA LEU A 21 -4.02 4.86 -50.77
C LEU A 21 -4.89 5.79 -49.92
N ASP A 22 -6.20 5.71 -50.08
CA ASP A 22 -7.18 6.47 -49.31
C ASP A 22 -8.32 5.59 -48.79
N ILE A 23 -9.02 6.11 -47.77
CA ILE A 23 -10.16 5.44 -47.16
C ILE A 23 -11.17 6.47 -46.66
N ALA A 24 -12.43 6.21 -46.96
CA ALA A 24 -13.57 6.88 -46.38
C ALA A 24 -14.64 5.85 -45.99
N SER A 25 -15.65 6.32 -45.25
CA SER A 25 -16.79 5.53 -44.81
C SER A 25 -18.08 6.29 -45.09
N THR A 26 -19.19 5.57 -45.17
CA THR A 26 -20.52 6.15 -45.42
C THR A 26 -21.01 7.09 -44.30
N SER A 27 -20.50 6.93 -43.08
CA SER A 27 -20.78 7.78 -41.92
C SER A 27 -19.58 7.76 -40.96
N ARG A 28 -19.53 8.71 -40.03
CA ARG A 28 -18.58 8.71 -38.91
C ARG A 28 -19.18 8.15 -37.61
N VAL A 29 -20.51 8.14 -37.49
CA VAL A 29 -21.25 7.62 -36.34
C VAL A 29 -22.29 6.61 -36.83
N TYR A 30 -22.36 5.48 -36.17
CA TYR A 30 -23.23 4.37 -36.53
C TYR A 30 -24.03 3.88 -35.33
N ALA A 31 -25.25 3.42 -35.59
CA ALA A 31 -26.11 2.71 -34.65
C ALA A 31 -26.36 1.26 -35.12
N SER A 32 -26.93 0.45 -34.23
CA SER A 32 -27.24 -0.96 -34.51
C SER A 32 -28.10 -1.13 -35.75
N GLY A 33 -27.79 -2.14 -36.56
CA GLY A 33 -28.41 -2.44 -37.84
C GLY A 33 -27.89 -1.64 -39.03
N GLN A 34 -27.04 -0.61 -38.83
CA GLN A 34 -26.47 0.15 -39.94
C GLN A 34 -25.28 -0.58 -40.58
N PRO A 35 -25.10 -0.53 -41.91
CA PRO A 35 -23.93 -1.10 -42.56
C PRO A 35 -22.74 -0.14 -42.50
N LEU A 36 -21.61 -0.63 -41.98
CA LEU A 36 -20.31 0.02 -42.14
C LEU A 36 -19.75 -0.33 -43.52
N VAL A 37 -19.83 0.62 -44.44
CA VAL A 37 -19.25 0.51 -45.77
C VAL A 37 -18.05 1.43 -45.86
N VAL A 38 -16.91 0.86 -46.24
CA VAL A 38 -15.68 1.59 -46.52
C VAL A 38 -15.42 1.60 -48.02
N PHE A 39 -14.86 2.69 -48.52
CA PHE A 39 -14.55 2.88 -49.93
C PHE A 39 -13.35 3.81 -50.10
N GLY A 40 -12.68 3.70 -51.23
CA GLY A 40 -11.49 4.48 -51.54
C GLY A 40 -10.82 4.03 -52.84
N GLN A 41 -9.54 4.37 -52.94
CA GLN A 41 -8.63 4.13 -54.04
C GLN A 41 -7.35 3.48 -53.51
N ALA A 42 -6.83 2.51 -54.27
CA ALA A 42 -5.51 1.92 -54.12
C ALA A 42 -4.95 1.58 -55.51
N GLU A 43 -3.86 0.80 -55.60
CA GLU A 43 -3.36 0.38 -56.91
C GLU A 43 -4.37 -0.53 -57.64
N PRO A 44 -4.53 -0.39 -58.97
CA PRO A 44 -5.42 -1.24 -59.74
C PRO A 44 -5.06 -2.74 -59.67
N GLY A 45 -6.02 -3.55 -59.23
CA GLY A 45 -5.87 -5.01 -59.13
C GLY A 45 -5.01 -5.50 -57.95
N GLU A 46 -4.68 -4.61 -57.01
CA GLU A 46 -3.95 -4.94 -55.79
C GLU A 46 -4.85 -5.61 -54.75
N ASP A 47 -4.28 -6.53 -53.98
CA ASP A 47 -4.87 -7.03 -52.74
C ASP A 47 -4.64 -6.08 -51.55
N ILE A 48 -5.73 -5.62 -50.95
CA ILE A 48 -5.72 -4.80 -49.73
C ILE A 48 -6.33 -5.56 -48.54
N ILE A 49 -5.75 -5.35 -47.36
CA ILE A 49 -6.24 -5.90 -46.10
C ILE A 49 -7.08 -4.85 -45.39
N ILE A 50 -8.28 -5.22 -44.96
CA ILE A 50 -9.15 -4.41 -44.13
C ILE A 50 -9.17 -4.99 -42.72
N ARG A 51 -8.69 -4.22 -41.75
CA ARG A 51 -8.66 -4.59 -40.33
C ARG A 51 -9.52 -3.61 -39.54
N MET A 52 -10.41 -4.12 -38.70
CA MET A 52 -11.16 -3.31 -37.74
C MET A 52 -10.71 -3.65 -36.32
N THR A 53 -10.35 -2.61 -35.56
CA THR A 53 -9.91 -2.69 -34.18
C THR A 53 -10.97 -2.05 -33.28
N GLY A 54 -11.37 -2.78 -32.23
CA GLY A 54 -12.34 -2.31 -31.24
C GLY A 54 -11.78 -1.24 -30.31
N PRO A 55 -12.64 -0.64 -29.46
CA PRO A 55 -12.21 0.40 -28.52
C PRO A 55 -11.21 -0.09 -27.47
N ASP A 56 -11.20 -1.39 -27.18
CA ASP A 56 -10.25 -2.09 -26.31
C ASP A 56 -8.94 -2.48 -27.03
N GLY A 57 -8.79 -2.15 -28.31
CA GLY A 57 -7.61 -2.50 -29.10
C GLY A 57 -7.59 -3.92 -29.65
N THR A 58 -8.66 -4.71 -29.47
CA THR A 58 -8.76 -6.05 -30.05
C THR A 58 -9.16 -5.99 -31.52
N ILE A 59 -8.64 -6.91 -32.34
CA ILE A 59 -9.07 -7.03 -33.74
C ILE A 59 -10.44 -7.71 -33.76
N THR A 60 -11.42 -7.02 -34.30
CA THR A 60 -12.82 -7.47 -34.37
C THR A 60 -13.22 -7.93 -35.77
N LYS A 61 -12.57 -7.40 -36.82
CA LYS A 61 -12.68 -7.87 -38.20
C LYS A 61 -11.33 -7.85 -38.91
N PHE A 62 -11.16 -8.80 -39.83
CA PHE A 62 -10.00 -8.94 -40.68
C PHE A 62 -10.44 -9.60 -41.98
N ASP A 63 -10.35 -8.87 -43.09
CA ASP A 63 -10.74 -9.31 -44.42
C ASP A 63 -9.69 -8.87 -45.45
N GLN A 64 -9.66 -9.52 -46.60
CA GLN A 64 -8.81 -9.15 -47.73
C GLN A 64 -9.67 -9.06 -48.99
N ILE A 65 -9.47 -8.00 -49.77
CA ILE A 65 -10.17 -7.78 -51.04
C ILE A 65 -9.19 -7.34 -52.12
N THR A 66 -9.53 -7.61 -53.37
CA THR A 66 -8.79 -7.11 -54.53
C THR A 66 -9.48 -5.87 -55.07
N THR A 67 -8.73 -4.81 -55.37
CA THR A 67 -9.28 -3.59 -55.97
C THR A 67 -9.73 -3.80 -57.41
N ASN A 68 -10.62 -2.93 -57.88
CA ASN A 68 -11.07 -2.94 -59.26
C ASN A 68 -9.94 -2.55 -60.23
N PRO A 69 -10.08 -2.83 -61.54
CA PRO A 69 -9.10 -2.42 -62.56
C PRO A 69 -8.87 -0.91 -62.69
N ASP A 70 -9.70 -0.09 -62.06
CA ASP A 70 -9.54 1.37 -61.97
C ASP A 70 -8.94 1.84 -60.64
N GLY A 71 -8.56 0.91 -59.74
CA GLY A 71 -8.02 1.19 -58.41
C GLY A 71 -9.07 1.36 -57.31
N SER A 72 -10.36 1.47 -57.67
CA SER A 72 -11.43 1.69 -56.69
C SER A 72 -11.75 0.44 -55.89
N PHE A 73 -12.22 0.62 -54.66
CA PHE A 73 -12.83 -0.45 -53.88
C PHE A 73 -14.03 0.07 -53.08
N GLN A 74 -14.97 -0.84 -52.83
CA GLN A 74 -16.08 -0.62 -51.90
C GLN A 74 -16.39 -1.94 -51.20
N TYR A 75 -16.42 -1.92 -49.87
CA TYR A 75 -16.63 -3.13 -49.08
C TYR A 75 -17.47 -2.86 -47.83
N THR A 76 -18.40 -3.77 -47.55
CA THR A 76 -19.17 -3.76 -46.31
C THR A 76 -18.41 -4.54 -45.25
N VAL A 77 -17.77 -3.82 -44.32
CA VAL A 77 -16.97 -4.42 -43.24
C VAL A 77 -17.86 -5.23 -42.29
N LEU A 78 -19.02 -4.67 -41.93
CA LEU A 78 -20.03 -5.33 -41.12
C LEU A 78 -21.36 -4.58 -41.16
N VAL A 79 -22.40 -5.23 -40.64
CA VAL A 79 -23.61 -4.56 -40.17
C VAL A 79 -23.54 -4.48 -38.66
N TRP A 80 -23.66 -3.28 -38.10
CA TRP A 80 -23.45 -3.03 -36.67
C TRP A 80 -24.40 -3.90 -35.85
N PRO A 81 -23.91 -4.78 -34.98
CA PRO A 81 -24.77 -5.61 -34.15
C PRO A 81 -25.44 -4.76 -33.06
N GLU A 82 -26.32 -5.38 -32.29
CA GLU A 82 -26.69 -4.84 -30.98
C GLU A 82 -25.45 -4.78 -30.07
N ALA A 83 -25.33 -3.72 -29.27
CA ALA A 83 -24.19 -3.57 -28.38
C ALA A 83 -24.18 -4.67 -27.32
N THR A 84 -23.01 -5.28 -27.11
CA THR A 84 -22.79 -6.36 -26.13
C THR A 84 -21.48 -6.14 -25.40
N VAL A 85 -21.21 -6.93 -24.36
CA VAL A 85 -19.93 -6.88 -23.63
C VAL A 85 -18.71 -7.17 -24.51
N SER A 86 -18.86 -7.99 -25.55
CA SER A 86 -17.81 -8.30 -26.53
C SER A 86 -17.83 -7.39 -27.76
N PHE A 87 -18.86 -6.55 -27.89
CA PHE A 87 -19.00 -5.60 -28.99
C PHE A 87 -19.68 -4.31 -28.48
N PRO A 88 -18.98 -3.54 -27.61
CA PRO A 88 -19.55 -2.40 -26.91
C PRO A 88 -19.62 -1.14 -27.78
N TYR A 89 -20.42 -0.16 -27.35
CA TYR A 89 -20.31 1.19 -27.91
C TYR A 89 -18.91 1.77 -27.69
N GLY A 90 -18.47 2.62 -28.60
CA GLY A 90 -17.17 3.27 -28.53
C GLY A 90 -16.57 3.56 -29.90
N THR A 91 -15.31 3.96 -29.91
CA THR A 91 -14.55 4.29 -31.12
C THR A 91 -13.85 3.05 -31.67
N TYR A 92 -14.15 2.72 -32.93
CA TYR A 92 -13.53 1.64 -33.68
C TYR A 92 -12.61 2.24 -34.73
N THR A 93 -11.42 1.67 -34.88
CA THR A 93 -10.44 2.08 -35.89
C THR A 93 -10.45 1.09 -37.03
N ILE A 94 -10.75 1.54 -38.24
CA ILE A 94 -10.55 0.77 -39.46
C ILE A 94 -9.18 1.12 -40.01
N GLU A 95 -8.41 0.11 -40.36
CA GLU A 95 -7.14 0.25 -41.05
C GLU A 95 -7.20 -0.51 -42.37
N ILE A 96 -6.77 0.15 -43.44
CA ILE A 96 -6.51 -0.49 -44.72
C ILE A 96 -5.00 -0.55 -44.91
N LEU A 97 -4.51 -1.74 -45.25
CA LEU A 97 -3.10 -1.99 -45.54
C LEU A 97 -2.96 -2.50 -46.97
N SER A 98 -2.07 -1.86 -47.72
CA SER A 98 -1.66 -2.27 -49.05
C SER A 98 -0.61 -3.39 -48.96
N ALA A 99 -0.80 -4.48 -49.71
CA ALA A 99 0.15 -5.59 -49.77
C ALA A 99 1.31 -5.32 -50.76
N GLU A 100 1.10 -4.48 -51.77
CA GLU A 100 2.03 -4.27 -52.88
C GLU A 100 2.81 -2.94 -52.77
N GLN A 101 2.29 -1.94 -52.06
CA GLN A 101 2.93 -0.63 -51.83
C GLN A 101 3.81 -0.62 -50.57
N GLY A 102 4.51 -1.72 -50.30
CA GLY A 102 5.43 -1.81 -49.16
C GLY A 102 4.75 -1.72 -47.79
N GLY A 103 3.49 -2.11 -47.68
CA GLY A 103 2.76 -2.11 -46.41
C GLY A 103 2.16 -0.74 -46.03
N LEU A 104 1.98 0.16 -47.00
CA LEU A 104 1.34 1.46 -46.76
C LEU A 104 -0.01 1.26 -46.06
N SER A 105 -0.26 2.00 -44.98
CA SER A 105 -1.54 1.94 -44.27
C SER A 105 -2.22 3.29 -44.09
N ARG A 106 -3.55 3.24 -44.06
CA ARG A 106 -4.43 4.36 -43.73
C ARG A 106 -5.43 3.94 -42.69
N THR A 107 -5.68 4.80 -41.72
CA THR A 107 -6.64 4.56 -40.65
C THR A 107 -7.81 5.53 -40.71
N LEU A 108 -8.96 5.07 -40.23
CA LEU A 108 -10.19 5.82 -40.11
C LEU A 108 -10.92 5.43 -38.84
N ASP A 109 -11.17 6.41 -37.98
CA ASP A 109 -11.98 6.21 -36.78
C ASP A 109 -13.46 6.45 -37.05
N VAL A 110 -14.29 5.52 -36.57
CA VAL A 110 -15.75 5.60 -36.57
C VAL A 110 -16.28 5.32 -35.17
N ARG A 111 -17.45 5.86 -34.83
CA ARG A 111 -18.07 5.68 -33.52
C ARG A 111 -19.32 4.82 -33.60
N PHE A 112 -19.38 3.78 -32.81
CA PHE A 112 -20.59 3.01 -32.56
C PHE A 112 -21.31 3.56 -31.33
N ALA A 113 -22.55 3.98 -31.50
CA ALA A 113 -23.35 4.62 -30.47
C ALA A 113 -24.80 4.12 -30.49
N GLN A 114 -25.53 4.39 -29.42
CA GLN A 114 -26.94 4.00 -29.28
C GLN A 114 -27.83 4.64 -30.37
N THR A 115 -27.47 5.84 -30.82
CA THR A 115 -28.18 6.58 -31.86
C THR A 115 -27.18 7.15 -32.87
N ALA A 116 -27.56 7.12 -34.15
CA ALA A 116 -26.78 7.71 -35.23
C ALA A 116 -27.25 9.16 -35.46
N GLU A 117 -27.00 10.04 -34.48
CA GLU A 117 -27.15 11.48 -34.74
C GLU A 117 -25.99 11.95 -35.61
N LEU A 118 -26.33 12.63 -36.71
CA LEU A 118 -25.36 13.31 -37.58
C LEU A 118 -24.77 14.48 -36.80
N VAL A 119 -23.73 14.23 -36.02
CA VAL A 119 -22.87 15.29 -35.53
C VAL A 119 -21.66 15.33 -36.45
N GLU A 120 -21.49 16.40 -37.22
CA GLU A 120 -20.25 16.69 -37.99
C GLU A 120 -19.04 16.97 -37.07
N THR A 121 -19.05 16.47 -35.84
CA THR A 121 -17.88 16.55 -34.96
C THR A 121 -16.93 15.42 -35.32
N PRO A 122 -15.62 15.70 -35.46
CA PRO A 122 -14.63 14.65 -35.57
C PRO A 122 -14.76 13.70 -34.38
N VAL A 123 -14.74 12.40 -34.65
CA VAL A 123 -14.71 11.38 -33.59
C VAL A 123 -13.43 11.61 -32.79
N SER A 124 -13.58 12.07 -31.54
CA SER A 124 -12.45 12.29 -30.64
C SER A 124 -12.40 11.17 -29.64
N ARG A 125 -11.33 10.37 -29.70
CA ARG A 125 -11.05 9.32 -28.71
C ARG A 125 -10.45 9.99 -27.48
N THR A 126 -11.16 10.02 -26.37
CA THR A 126 -10.63 10.59 -25.11
C THR A 126 -10.17 9.47 -24.19
N ILE A 127 -8.89 9.50 -23.80
CA ILE A 127 -8.39 8.66 -22.71
C ILE A 127 -8.68 9.31 -21.36
N ASN A 128 -9.20 8.51 -20.43
CA ASN A 128 -9.41 8.86 -19.04
C ASN A 128 -8.46 8.04 -18.17
N MET A 129 -8.02 8.63 -17.07
CA MET A 129 -7.16 7.98 -16.10
C MET A 129 -7.76 8.10 -14.71
N LEU A 130 -7.61 7.03 -13.92
CA LEU A 130 -7.73 7.05 -12.47
C LEU A 130 -6.44 6.52 -11.84
N ILE A 131 -6.04 7.11 -10.73
CA ILE A 131 -4.90 6.65 -9.93
C ILE A 131 -5.38 6.40 -8.51
N PHE A 132 -4.94 5.29 -7.93
CA PHE A 132 -5.26 4.89 -6.58
C PHE A 132 -3.97 4.64 -5.83
N ALA A 133 -3.81 5.28 -4.67
CA ALA A 133 -2.74 5.01 -3.73
C ALA A 133 -3.36 4.93 -2.32
N PRO A 134 -2.75 4.19 -1.38
CA PRO A 134 -3.16 4.22 0.02
C PRO A 134 -3.11 5.65 0.56
N GLU A 135 -4.09 6.06 1.38
CA GLU A 135 -4.09 7.42 1.96
C GLU A 135 -2.92 7.62 2.93
N THR A 136 -2.55 6.56 3.64
CA THR A 136 -1.46 6.55 4.63
C THR A 136 -0.52 5.37 4.41
N SER A 137 0.77 5.55 4.70
CA SER A 137 1.77 4.49 4.77
C SER A 137 2.83 4.81 5.83
N ALA A 138 3.81 3.92 6.02
CA ALA A 138 4.94 4.13 6.92
C ALA A 138 6.26 4.24 6.15
N VAL A 139 7.23 4.94 6.74
CA VAL A 139 8.61 4.97 6.23
C VAL A 139 9.13 3.53 6.11
N ASN A 140 9.76 3.23 4.98
CA ASN A 140 10.28 1.90 4.61
C ASN A 140 9.24 0.80 4.38
N ASN A 141 7.93 1.07 4.46
CA ASN A 141 6.91 0.11 4.07
C ASN A 141 6.55 0.28 2.59
N THR A 142 6.60 -0.82 1.84
CA THR A 142 6.17 -0.83 0.44
C THR A 142 4.69 -0.51 0.34
N LEU A 143 4.35 0.54 -0.41
CA LEU A 143 2.98 0.84 -0.82
C LEU A 143 2.82 0.54 -2.31
N ARG A 144 1.62 0.13 -2.71
CA ARG A 144 1.27 -0.13 -4.10
C ARG A 144 0.36 0.94 -4.65
N VAL A 145 0.74 1.51 -5.78
CA VAL A 145 -0.05 2.49 -6.53
C VAL A 145 -0.65 1.79 -7.74
N PHE A 146 -1.93 2.02 -8.01
CA PHE A 146 -2.63 1.49 -9.17
C PHE A 146 -2.99 2.63 -10.13
N VAL A 147 -2.88 2.37 -11.43
CA VAL A 147 -3.33 3.28 -12.48
C VAL A 147 -4.29 2.52 -13.39
N GLN A 148 -5.48 3.08 -13.59
CA GLN A 148 -6.47 2.57 -14.52
C GLN A 148 -6.64 3.54 -15.67
N THR A 149 -6.63 3.05 -16.90
CA THR A 149 -6.84 3.85 -18.11
C THR A 149 -8.04 3.33 -18.89
N THR A 150 -8.94 4.24 -19.24
CA THR A 150 -10.16 3.91 -20.00
C THR A 150 -10.35 4.82 -21.20
N SER A 151 -10.99 4.31 -22.25
CA SER A 151 -11.48 5.07 -23.40
C SER A 151 -12.88 4.60 -23.67
N ASP A 152 -13.84 5.53 -23.82
CA ASP A 152 -15.26 5.20 -24.03
C ASP A 152 -15.83 4.21 -22.98
N GLY A 153 -15.29 4.26 -21.75
CA GLY A 153 -15.69 3.38 -20.65
C GLY A 153 -15.03 1.99 -20.62
N LEU A 154 -14.17 1.67 -21.60
CA LEU A 154 -13.47 0.38 -21.70
C LEU A 154 -12.02 0.53 -21.28
N LEU A 155 -11.46 -0.52 -20.67
CA LEU A 155 -10.05 -0.54 -20.28
C LEU A 155 -9.16 -0.55 -21.53
N VAL A 156 -8.19 0.36 -21.59
CA VAL A 156 -7.30 0.51 -22.76
C VAL A 156 -5.84 0.59 -22.36
N GLY A 157 -4.97 0.07 -23.23
CA GLY A 157 -3.52 0.09 -23.05
C GLY A 157 -2.98 -1.24 -22.52
N ASN A 158 -1.92 -1.73 -23.18
CA ASN A 158 -1.31 -3.03 -22.87
C ASN A 158 0.09 -2.87 -22.27
N ASP A 159 0.84 -1.88 -22.73
CA ASP A 159 2.22 -1.61 -22.34
C ASP A 159 2.30 -0.29 -21.55
N PRO A 160 2.57 -0.36 -20.23
CA PRO A 160 2.70 0.84 -19.40
C PRO A 160 3.91 1.70 -19.79
N GLY A 161 4.97 1.14 -20.38
CA GLY A 161 6.15 1.92 -20.77
C GLY A 161 5.83 2.91 -21.89
N GLN A 162 4.94 2.54 -22.81
CA GLN A 162 4.46 3.45 -23.86
C GLN A 162 3.36 4.38 -23.37
N LEU A 163 2.48 3.89 -22.49
CA LEU A 163 1.31 4.61 -22.05
C LEU A 163 1.61 5.62 -20.94
N LEU A 164 2.39 5.23 -19.94
CA LEU A 164 2.61 5.94 -18.68
C LEU A 164 4.02 6.58 -18.57
N GLY A 165 4.70 6.76 -19.72
CA GLY A 165 6.11 7.12 -19.83
C GLY A 165 6.55 8.47 -19.25
N THR A 166 5.65 9.24 -18.62
CA THR A 166 5.98 10.51 -17.92
C THR A 166 5.46 10.56 -16.49
N THR A 167 5.14 9.40 -15.93
CA THR A 167 4.64 9.26 -14.55
C THR A 167 5.76 9.44 -13.53
N HIS A 168 5.51 10.26 -12.51
CA HIS A 168 6.49 10.61 -11.49
C HIS A 168 5.83 10.77 -10.11
N VAL A 169 6.65 10.83 -9.06
CA VAL A 169 6.21 11.12 -7.70
C VAL A 169 6.87 12.41 -7.21
N HIS A 170 6.08 13.32 -6.65
CA HIS A 170 6.58 14.45 -5.87
C HIS A 170 6.90 13.97 -4.46
N LEU A 171 8.14 14.18 -4.05
CA LEU A 171 8.66 13.83 -2.74
C LEU A 171 8.33 14.93 -1.70
N PRO A 172 8.33 14.60 -0.40
CA PRO A 172 8.05 15.58 0.66
C PRO A 172 8.99 16.80 0.69
N ASP A 173 10.21 16.65 0.18
CA ASP A 173 11.22 17.71 0.08
C ASP A 173 11.03 18.63 -1.15
N GLY A 174 9.98 18.37 -1.95
CA GLY A 174 9.66 19.11 -3.17
C GLY A 174 10.40 18.61 -4.42
N THR A 175 11.26 17.60 -4.29
CA THR A 175 11.91 16.99 -5.45
C THR A 175 10.97 16.04 -6.19
N VAL A 176 11.33 15.67 -7.42
CA VAL A 176 10.54 14.78 -8.27
C VAL A 176 11.37 13.54 -8.57
N HIS A 177 10.75 12.38 -8.43
CA HIS A 177 11.35 11.10 -8.77
C HIS A 177 10.55 10.42 -9.87
N ASP A 178 11.22 10.06 -10.97
CA ASP A 178 10.62 9.34 -12.09
C ASP A 178 10.30 7.90 -11.68
N ILE A 179 9.09 7.44 -12.02
CA ILE A 179 8.63 6.07 -11.76
C ILE A 179 7.96 5.45 -13.00
N SER A 180 8.15 6.04 -14.18
CA SER A 180 7.57 5.58 -15.45
C SER A 180 7.90 4.11 -15.76
N ASP A 181 9.14 3.69 -15.50
CA ASP A 181 9.61 2.31 -15.70
C ASP A 181 9.24 1.35 -14.56
N SER A 182 8.52 1.81 -13.53
CA SER A 182 8.17 0.99 -12.36
C SER A 182 6.83 0.27 -12.50
N PHE A 183 6.06 0.54 -13.55
CA PHE A 183 4.72 0.00 -13.73
C PHE A 183 4.72 -1.39 -14.35
N ASN A 184 3.94 -2.28 -13.75
CA ASN A 184 3.63 -3.62 -14.23
C ASN A 184 2.17 -3.70 -14.66
N THR A 185 1.87 -4.49 -15.69
CA THR A 185 0.50 -4.76 -16.14
C THR A 185 -0.15 -5.81 -15.24
N LEU A 186 -1.22 -5.44 -14.53
CA LEU A 186 -2.08 -6.38 -13.80
C LEU A 186 -3.14 -6.97 -14.74
N HIS A 187 -3.76 -6.09 -15.53
CA HIS A 187 -4.72 -6.40 -16.57
C HIS A 187 -4.58 -5.32 -17.66
N GLN A 188 -5.11 -5.56 -18.86
CA GLN A 188 -5.26 -4.49 -19.85
C GLN A 188 -5.96 -3.27 -19.20
N GLY A 189 -5.37 -2.09 -19.40
CA GLY A 189 -5.81 -0.82 -18.81
C GLY A 189 -5.76 -0.73 -17.29
N LEU A 190 -5.10 -1.67 -16.59
CA LEU A 190 -4.90 -1.64 -15.15
C LEU A 190 -3.45 -2.02 -14.80
N PHE A 191 -2.72 -1.05 -14.28
CA PHE A 191 -1.29 -1.14 -13.99
C PHE A 191 -1.03 -0.91 -12.50
N TYR A 192 0.11 -1.39 -12.02
CA TYR A 192 0.56 -1.11 -10.65
C TYR A 192 2.06 -0.85 -10.57
N ALA A 193 2.48 -0.03 -9.61
CA ALA A 193 3.87 0.19 -9.24
C ALA A 193 4.00 0.06 -7.72
N ASP A 194 5.06 -0.62 -7.27
CA ASP A 194 5.42 -0.69 -5.86
C ASP A 194 6.42 0.42 -5.55
N TYR A 195 6.16 1.19 -4.49
CA TYR A 195 6.97 2.32 -4.08
C TYR A 195 7.35 2.21 -2.60
N VAL A 196 8.60 2.51 -2.25
CA VAL A 196 9.10 2.45 -0.87
C VAL A 196 9.51 3.86 -0.42
N PRO A 197 8.69 4.55 0.39
CA PRO A 197 9.02 5.88 0.87
C PRO A 197 10.15 5.80 1.89
N ARG A 198 11.06 6.79 1.86
CA ARG A 198 12.26 6.84 2.70
C ARG A 198 12.21 7.92 3.78
N THR A 199 11.29 8.84 3.66
CA THR A 199 11.12 9.97 4.59
C THR A 199 9.65 10.15 4.92
N GLU A 200 9.38 10.80 6.06
CA GLU A 200 8.02 11.20 6.42
C GLU A 200 7.53 12.35 5.53
N GLY A 201 6.21 12.46 5.40
CA GLY A 201 5.54 13.53 4.68
C GLY A 201 4.65 13.05 3.54
N THR A 202 4.14 13.99 2.75
CA THR A 202 3.19 13.70 1.67
C THR A 202 3.92 13.41 0.37
N TYR A 203 3.64 12.24 -0.20
CA TYR A 203 4.06 11.85 -1.54
C TYR A 203 2.87 12.04 -2.49
N VAL A 204 3.07 12.73 -3.61
CA VAL A 204 2.04 12.91 -4.63
C VAL A 204 2.43 12.15 -5.89
N PHE A 205 1.74 11.04 -6.15
CA PHE A 205 1.89 10.27 -7.38
C PHE A 205 1.14 10.97 -8.49
N HIS A 206 1.84 11.35 -9.54
CA HIS A 206 1.28 12.00 -10.72
C HIS A 206 1.50 11.09 -11.93
N ALA A 207 0.42 10.46 -12.40
CA ALA A 207 0.43 9.65 -13.60
C ALA A 207 -0.05 10.45 -14.81
N VAL A 208 0.58 10.17 -15.94
CA VAL A 208 0.24 10.78 -17.24
C VAL A 208 0.13 9.68 -18.28
N ALA A 209 -1.05 9.54 -18.88
CA ALA A 209 -1.32 8.56 -19.91
C ALA A 209 -1.37 9.24 -21.27
N PHE A 210 -0.59 8.73 -22.23
CA PHE A 210 -0.63 9.16 -23.62
C PHE A 210 -1.09 8.02 -24.51
N SER A 211 -2.17 8.24 -25.26
CA SER A 211 -2.65 7.26 -26.24
C SER A 211 -3.23 7.97 -27.46
N GLN A 212 -2.72 7.62 -28.64
CA GLN A 212 -3.23 8.07 -29.95
C GLN A 212 -3.41 9.59 -30.05
N GLY A 213 -2.44 10.36 -29.52
CA GLY A 213 -2.47 11.83 -29.56
C GLY A 213 -3.27 12.49 -28.44
N THR A 214 -3.88 11.71 -27.54
CA THR A 214 -4.59 12.23 -26.37
C THR A 214 -3.82 12.00 -25.08
N ILE A 215 -3.96 12.93 -24.14
CA ILE A 215 -3.29 12.93 -22.84
C ILE A 215 -4.34 12.94 -21.75
N SER A 216 -4.14 12.13 -20.72
CA SER A 216 -4.90 12.18 -19.47
C SER A 216 -3.95 12.26 -18.28
N HIS A 217 -4.37 12.98 -17.24
CA HIS A 217 -3.60 13.14 -16.01
C HIS A 217 -4.40 12.61 -14.81
N GLY A 218 -3.70 12.06 -13.84
CA GLY A 218 -4.28 11.65 -12.56
C GLY A 218 -3.27 11.86 -11.44
N SER A 219 -3.76 12.26 -10.27
CA SER A 219 -2.93 12.40 -9.08
C SER A 219 -3.55 11.72 -7.86
N ALA A 220 -2.72 11.05 -7.08
CA ALA A 220 -3.09 10.50 -5.77
C ALA A 220 -2.01 10.89 -4.75
N ALA A 221 -2.42 11.15 -3.51
CA ALA A 221 -1.51 11.52 -2.45
C ALA A 221 -1.50 10.45 -1.35
N THR A 222 -0.32 10.13 -0.85
CA THR A 222 -0.12 9.27 0.31
C THR A 222 0.66 10.03 1.37
N THR A 223 0.14 10.07 2.59
CA THR A 223 0.87 10.63 3.74
C THR A 223 1.66 9.53 4.42
N VAL A 224 2.98 9.67 4.45
CA VAL A 224 3.91 8.72 5.06
C VAL A 224 4.26 9.17 6.46
N LEU A 225 4.04 8.29 7.42
CA LEU A 225 4.30 8.49 8.84
C LEU A 225 5.48 7.65 9.30
N SER A 226 5.97 7.89 10.52
CA SER A 226 7.02 7.06 11.14
C SER A 226 6.60 5.60 11.31
N GLN A 227 5.31 5.35 11.50
CA GLN A 227 4.70 4.02 11.65
C GLN A 227 3.31 3.99 11.02
N ASP A 228 2.88 2.80 10.59
CA ASP A 228 1.52 2.55 10.16
C ASP A 228 0.65 2.08 11.33
N ILE A 229 -0.63 1.89 11.05
CA ILE A 229 -1.62 1.43 12.04
C ILE A 229 -1.24 0.05 12.60
N GLY A 230 -0.60 -0.80 11.79
CA GLY A 230 -0.12 -2.12 12.21
C GLY A 230 0.96 -2.01 13.28
N GLY A 231 2.00 -1.22 13.01
CA GLY A 231 3.08 -0.97 13.96
C GLY A 231 2.59 -0.34 15.27
N ILE A 232 1.65 0.61 15.21
CA ILE A 232 1.03 1.19 16.40
C ILE A 232 0.24 0.13 17.20
N SER A 233 -0.50 -0.74 16.51
CA SER A 233 -1.25 -1.82 17.16
C SER A 233 -0.32 -2.79 17.90
N ASP A 234 0.80 -3.18 17.29
CA ASP A 234 1.78 -4.06 17.92
C ASP A 234 2.41 -3.42 19.16
N GLN A 235 2.70 -2.12 19.10
CA GLN A 235 3.18 -1.36 20.27
C GLN A 235 2.15 -1.31 21.40
N ILE A 236 0.87 -1.17 21.09
CA ILE A 236 -0.21 -1.19 22.09
C ILE A 236 -0.32 -2.58 22.74
N ILE A 237 -0.19 -3.66 21.98
CA ILE A 237 -0.19 -5.03 22.51
C ILE A 237 0.97 -5.22 23.47
N LEU A 238 2.19 -4.83 23.07
CA LEU A 238 3.37 -4.91 23.93
C LEU A 238 3.22 -4.08 25.20
N LEU A 239 2.66 -2.87 25.09
CA LEU A 239 2.41 -2.02 26.26
C LEU A 239 1.42 -2.66 27.24
N ASN A 240 0.36 -3.29 26.73
CA ASN A 240 -0.60 -4.01 27.56
C ASN A 240 0.03 -5.21 28.27
N GLU A 241 0.93 -5.93 27.61
CA GLU A 241 1.68 -7.04 28.21
C GLU A 241 2.58 -6.55 29.35
N VAL A 242 3.36 -5.48 29.12
CA VAL A 242 4.22 -4.86 30.13
C VAL A 242 3.39 -4.33 31.32
N LEU A 243 2.23 -3.74 31.05
CA LEU A 243 1.33 -3.25 32.11
C LEU A 243 0.75 -4.41 32.94
N ALA A 244 0.35 -5.51 32.29
CA ALA A 244 -0.14 -6.71 32.97
C ALA A 244 0.94 -7.32 33.86
N ALA A 245 2.17 -7.45 33.36
CA ALA A 245 3.31 -7.92 34.16
C ALA A 245 3.59 -7.00 35.35
N THR A 246 3.60 -5.69 35.13
CA THR A 246 3.81 -4.70 36.20
C THR A 246 2.71 -4.76 37.27
N SER A 247 1.45 -4.99 36.86
CA SER A 247 0.34 -5.19 37.79
C SER A 247 0.51 -6.45 38.64
N ALA A 248 0.95 -7.55 38.04
CA ALA A 248 1.20 -8.80 38.76
C ALA A 248 2.35 -8.67 39.77
N GLU A 249 3.44 -7.99 39.39
CA GLU A 249 4.54 -7.67 40.31
C GLU A 249 4.08 -6.79 41.48
N LEU A 250 3.20 -5.82 41.24
CA LEU A 250 2.64 -4.97 42.29
C LEU A 250 1.75 -5.77 43.26
N ASP A 251 0.96 -6.72 42.76
CA ASP A 251 0.16 -7.61 43.60
C ASP A 251 1.06 -8.53 44.45
N GLY A 252 2.16 -9.03 43.87
CA GLY A 252 3.20 -9.77 44.60
C GLY A 252 3.82 -8.95 45.72
N LEU A 253 4.30 -7.74 45.40
CA LEU A 253 4.87 -6.82 46.39
C LEU A 253 3.88 -6.51 47.52
N LYS A 254 2.60 -6.32 47.19
CA LYS A 254 1.55 -6.07 48.19
C LYS A 254 1.35 -7.26 49.13
N ALA A 255 1.43 -8.48 48.60
CA ALA A 255 1.35 -9.70 49.40
C ALA A 255 2.56 -9.84 50.34
N GLU A 256 3.77 -9.62 49.83
CA GLU A 256 5.00 -9.66 50.65
C GLU A 256 4.99 -8.60 51.76
N VAL A 257 4.51 -7.39 51.49
CA VAL A 257 4.37 -6.33 52.51
C VAL A 257 3.36 -6.75 53.60
N ALA A 258 2.27 -7.43 53.24
CA ALA A 258 1.31 -7.94 54.20
C ALA A 258 1.93 -9.03 55.08
N GLU A 259 2.68 -9.97 54.50
CA GLU A 259 3.39 -11.02 55.23
C GLU A 259 4.46 -10.44 56.17
N PHE A 260 5.19 -9.42 55.72
CA PHE A 260 6.17 -8.72 56.54
C PHE A 260 5.51 -8.01 57.73
N LYS A 261 4.34 -7.40 57.51
CA LYS A 261 3.55 -6.79 58.59
C LYS A 261 3.12 -7.83 59.64
N ASP A 262 2.65 -9.00 59.20
CA ASP A 262 2.24 -10.07 60.11
C ASP A 262 3.44 -10.61 60.91
N THR A 263 4.60 -10.75 60.25
CA THR A 263 5.87 -11.10 60.89
C THR A 263 6.24 -10.09 61.98
N LEU A 264 6.13 -8.79 61.70
CA LEU A 264 6.41 -7.74 62.67
C LEU A 264 5.43 -7.77 63.86
N GLN A 265 4.15 -8.04 63.61
CA GLN A 265 3.14 -8.19 64.67
C GLN A 265 3.44 -9.38 65.58
N GLN A 266 3.81 -10.53 65.01
CA GLN A 266 4.21 -11.71 65.78
C GLN A 266 5.46 -11.45 66.62
N ALA A 267 6.50 -10.85 66.02
CA ALA A 267 7.72 -10.49 66.73
C ALA A 267 7.42 -9.53 67.91
N SER A 268 6.57 -8.52 67.69
CA SER A 268 6.14 -7.60 68.75
C SER A 268 5.37 -8.31 69.87
N GLY A 269 4.49 -9.26 69.53
CA GLY A 269 3.76 -10.07 70.52
C GLY A 269 4.71 -10.92 71.38
N ASN A 270 5.69 -11.57 70.76
CA ASN A 270 6.69 -12.38 71.45
C ASN A 270 7.59 -11.55 72.38
N ILE A 271 7.99 -10.34 71.96
CA ILE A 271 8.73 -9.39 72.80
C ILE A 271 7.89 -8.99 74.01
N ASN A 272 6.63 -8.62 73.81
CA ASN A 272 5.74 -8.24 74.91
C ASN A 272 5.56 -9.37 75.93
N ALA A 273 5.35 -10.61 75.47
CA ALA A 273 5.25 -11.78 76.34
C ALA A 273 6.55 -12.03 77.12
N SER A 274 7.70 -11.92 76.45
CA SER A 274 9.01 -12.08 77.08
C SER A 274 9.27 -11.02 78.14
N VAL A 275 8.98 -9.75 77.84
CA VAL A 275 9.10 -8.64 78.80
C VAL A 275 8.17 -8.85 80.01
N GLY A 276 6.93 -9.30 79.78
CA GLY A 276 6.00 -9.65 80.85
C GLY A 276 6.52 -10.77 81.75
N SER A 277 7.07 -11.84 81.15
CA SER A 277 7.69 -12.95 81.90
C SER A 277 8.90 -12.50 82.71
N MET A 278 9.79 -11.70 82.12
CA MET A 278 10.95 -11.14 82.81
C MET A 278 10.52 -10.26 83.98
N SER A 279 9.50 -9.41 83.80
CA SER A 279 8.95 -8.58 84.87
C SER A 279 8.44 -9.44 86.03
N ALA A 280 7.72 -10.53 85.76
CA ALA A 280 7.26 -11.44 86.81
C ALA A 280 8.42 -12.14 87.53
N SER A 281 9.45 -12.55 86.80
CA SER A 281 10.68 -13.11 87.38
C SER A 281 11.38 -12.09 88.29
N VAL A 282 11.47 -10.82 87.90
CA VAL A 282 12.03 -9.75 88.74
C VAL A 282 11.23 -9.59 90.02
N THR A 283 9.90 -9.50 89.94
CA THR A 283 9.04 -9.42 91.14
C THR A 283 9.24 -10.61 92.08
N ASN A 284 9.38 -11.82 91.53
CA ASN A 284 9.66 -13.01 92.34
C ASN A 284 11.04 -12.94 93.02
N ILE A 285 12.07 -12.44 92.32
CA ILE A 285 13.41 -12.22 92.88
C ILE A 285 13.37 -11.16 93.99
N GLU A 286 12.66 -10.06 93.80
CA GLU A 286 12.47 -9.03 94.81
C GLU A 286 11.81 -9.61 96.07
N GLY A 287 10.75 -10.41 95.90
CA GLY A 287 10.08 -11.11 96.98
C GLY A 287 11.01 -12.08 97.73
N ALA A 288 11.76 -12.91 97.00
CA ALA A 288 12.73 -13.84 97.58
C ALA A 288 13.88 -13.12 98.29
N SER A 289 14.37 -12.02 97.73
CA SER A 289 15.41 -11.17 98.33
C SER A 289 14.93 -10.56 99.64
N SER A 290 13.70 -10.06 99.68
CA SER A 290 13.06 -9.54 100.90
C SER A 290 12.95 -10.62 101.99
N GLN A 291 12.50 -11.84 101.63
CA GLN A 291 12.45 -12.98 102.55
C GLN A 291 13.82 -13.36 103.09
N LEU A 292 14.84 -13.44 102.22
CA LEU A 292 16.21 -13.70 102.63
C LEU A 292 16.70 -12.64 103.62
N ASN A 293 16.42 -11.37 103.36
CA ASN A 293 16.81 -10.28 104.25
C ASN A 293 16.11 -10.40 105.63
N SER A 294 14.83 -10.76 105.63
CA SER A 294 14.06 -11.02 106.86
C SER A 294 14.60 -12.19 107.68
N LEU A 295 15.23 -13.18 107.05
CA LEU A 295 15.89 -14.31 107.75
C LEU A 295 17.31 -13.97 108.16
N PHE A 296 18.03 -13.21 107.34
CA PHE A 296 19.42 -12.85 107.56
C PHE A 296 19.60 -11.99 108.82
N PHE A 297 18.75 -10.98 109.03
CA PHE A 297 18.89 -10.10 110.20
C PHE A 297 18.77 -10.83 111.55
N PRO A 298 17.75 -11.68 111.79
CA PRO A 298 17.69 -12.48 113.01
C PRO A 298 18.89 -13.41 113.18
N VAL A 299 19.34 -14.09 112.11
CA VAL A 299 20.49 -15.01 112.18
C VAL A 299 21.77 -14.25 112.54
N MET A 300 22.02 -13.10 111.92
CA MET A 300 23.15 -12.24 112.25
C MET A 300 23.09 -11.74 113.70
N ALA A 301 21.91 -11.36 114.19
CA ALA A 301 21.73 -10.97 115.59
C ALA A 301 22.05 -12.13 116.55
N ILE A 302 21.57 -13.35 116.26
CA ILE A 302 21.87 -14.55 117.06
C ILE A 302 23.37 -14.86 117.04
N MET A 303 24.02 -14.79 115.87
CA MET A 303 25.47 -14.95 115.75
C MET A 303 26.23 -13.91 116.59
N GLY A 304 25.81 -12.66 116.57
CA GLY A 304 26.38 -11.59 117.41
C GLY A 304 26.28 -11.89 118.90
N VAL A 305 25.11 -12.36 119.37
CA VAL A 305 24.89 -12.78 120.76
C VAL A 305 25.77 -13.96 121.15
N LEU A 306 25.86 -14.97 120.28
CA LEU A 306 26.74 -16.13 120.48
C LEU A 306 28.20 -15.72 120.64
N VAL A 307 28.71 -14.90 119.73
CA VAL A 307 30.09 -14.39 119.77
C VAL A 307 30.33 -13.58 121.04
N ALA A 308 29.43 -12.66 121.40
CA ALA A 308 29.53 -11.89 122.63
C ALA A 308 29.57 -12.79 123.88
N THR A 309 28.75 -13.85 123.90
CA THR A 309 28.72 -14.84 124.99
C THR A 309 30.02 -15.64 125.04
N GLN A 310 30.55 -16.08 123.90
CA GLN A 310 31.84 -16.77 123.81
C GLN A 310 32.99 -15.91 124.33
N ILE A 311 33.02 -14.61 123.98
CA ILE A 311 34.02 -13.65 124.49
C ILE A 311 33.89 -13.50 126.01
N ALA A 312 32.67 -13.36 126.54
CA ALA A 312 32.44 -13.25 127.98
C ALA A 312 32.89 -14.51 128.74
N ILE A 313 32.64 -15.71 128.21
CA ILE A 313 33.10 -16.97 128.77
C ILE A 313 34.64 -17.05 128.77
N LEU A 314 35.29 -16.71 127.65
CA LEU A 314 36.76 -16.70 127.53
C LEU A 314 37.43 -15.68 128.46
N ALA A 315 36.81 -14.51 128.65
CA ALA A 315 37.26 -13.50 129.60
C ALA A 315 37.13 -14.00 131.05
N ARG A 316 36.06 -14.74 131.37
CA ARG A 316 35.85 -15.35 132.69
C ARG A 316 36.81 -16.49 132.99
N SER A 317 37.23 -17.28 132.01
CA SER A 317 38.17 -18.40 132.19
C SER A 317 39.65 -17.99 132.26
N ARG A 318 39.95 -16.69 132.18
CA ARG A 318 41.31 -16.12 132.28
C ARG A 318 41.60 -15.43 133.62
N HIS A 319 40.67 -15.50 134.57
CA HIS A 319 40.83 -15.06 135.96
C HIS A 319 40.90 -16.25 136.92
#